data_AF-A0A535YDE9-F1
#
_entry.id   AF-A0A535YDE9-F1
#
_cell.length_a   1.000
_cell.length_b   1.000
_cell.length_c   1.000
_cell.angle_alpha   90.00
_cell.angle_beta   90.00
_cell.angle_gamma   90.00
#
_symmetry.space_group_name_H-M   'P 1'
#
loop_
_entity.id
_entity.type
_entity.pdbx_description
1 polymer ?
#
loop_
_entity_poly.entity_id
_entity_poly.type
_entity_poly.pdbx_seq_one_letter_code
_entity_poly.pdbx_strand_id
1 'polypeptide(L)'
;MRGQQPKMPRLAAACAGMRDVGSAALGICYVADGRFDLFAHQFLWPWDIAAPSLIAREAGARVVSLKTGADARWDERQVVIGNPTLARAAFALLDR
;
A
#
# COMPACT_ATOMS: atom_id res chain seq x y z
N MET A 1 -0.75 -28.44 -2.30
CA MET A 1 -1.02 -27.01 -2.61
C MET A 1 -0.49 -26.20 -1.42
N ARG A 2 0.60 -25.44 -1.58
CA ARG A 2 1.20 -24.69 -0.45
C ARG A 2 0.19 -23.64 0.03
N GLY A 3 -0.27 -23.76 1.27
CA GLY A 3 -1.11 -22.76 1.92
C GLY A 3 -0.34 -21.46 2.02
N GLN A 4 -0.71 -20.48 1.19
CA GLN A 4 -0.20 -19.13 1.31
C GLN A 4 -0.73 -18.57 2.63
N GLN A 5 0.16 -18.35 3.59
CA GLN A 5 -0.19 -17.64 4.82
C GLN A 5 -0.82 -16.30 4.42
N PRO A 6 -1.95 -15.87 5.01
CA PRO A 6 -2.49 -14.54 4.73
C PRO A 6 -1.40 -13.52 5.09
N LYS A 7 -1.07 -12.61 4.16
CA LYS A 7 0.01 -11.62 4.35
C LYS A 7 -0.37 -10.54 5.37
N MET A 8 -1.68 -10.29 5.51
CA MET A 8 -2.25 -9.19 6.27
C MET A 8 -2.10 -9.27 7.81
N PRO A 9 -2.21 -10.44 8.48
CA PRO A 9 -2.11 -10.53 9.94
C PRO A 9 -0.78 -10.06 10.53
N ARG A 10 0.34 -10.20 9.79
CA ARG A 10 1.65 -9.73 10.26
C ARG A 10 1.72 -8.21 10.27
N LEU A 11 1.17 -7.59 9.22
CA LEU A 11 1.03 -6.13 9.16
C LEU A 11 0.06 -5.63 10.23
N ALA A 12 -1.08 -6.30 10.39
CA ALA A 12 -2.08 -5.97 11.41
C ALA A 12 -1.47 -5.96 12.82
N ALA A 13 -0.66 -6.96 13.17
CA ALA A 13 0.00 -7.05 14.46
C ALA A 13 1.07 -5.96 14.70
N ALA A 14 1.63 -5.38 13.62
CA ALA A 14 2.62 -4.32 13.69
C ALA A 14 2.01 -2.91 13.66
N CYS A 15 0.72 -2.79 13.37
CA CYS A 15 0.00 -1.52 13.29
C CYS A 15 -0.82 -1.27 14.57
N ALA A 16 -0.98 0.01 14.94
CA ALA A 16 -1.88 0.40 16.03
C ALA A 16 -3.36 0.10 15.71
N GLY A 17 -3.71 0.05 14.43
CA GLY A 17 -5.02 -0.36 13.96
C GLY A 17 -5.07 -0.43 12.44
N MET A 18 -6.02 -1.21 11.92
CA MET A 18 -6.34 -1.26 10.50
C MET A 18 -7.71 -0.64 10.23
N ARG A 19 -7.87 -0.04 9.06
CA ARG A 19 -9.13 0.51 8.56
C ARG A 19 -9.35 -0.02 7.15
N ASP A 20 -10.60 -0.34 6.85
CA ASP A 20 -11.06 -0.56 5.48
C ASP A 20 -12.03 0.58 5.14
N VAL A 21 -11.63 1.42 4.19
CA VAL A 21 -12.37 2.62 3.79
C VAL A 21 -13.33 2.37 2.63
N GLY A 22 -13.32 1.18 2.02
CA GLY A 22 -14.19 0.83 0.89
C GLY A 22 -13.89 1.57 -0.42
N SER A 23 -12.85 2.40 -0.47
CA SER A 23 -12.37 3.09 -1.67
C SER A 23 -10.85 3.16 -1.67
N ALA A 24 -10.22 2.48 -2.63
CA ALA A 24 -8.77 2.46 -2.77
C ALA A 24 -8.20 3.86 -3.02
N ALA A 25 -8.80 4.60 -3.96
CA ALA A 25 -8.34 5.95 -4.29
C ALA A 25 -8.40 6.90 -3.08
N LEU A 26 -9.48 6.87 -2.28
CA LEU A 26 -9.56 7.65 -1.06
C LEU A 26 -8.53 7.18 -0.01
N GLY A 27 -8.33 5.87 0.15
CA GLY A 27 -7.33 5.33 1.06
C GLY A 27 -5.91 5.84 0.74
N ILE A 28 -5.56 5.92 -0.54
CA ILE A 28 -4.29 6.46 -1.01
C ILE A 28 -4.20 7.98 -0.76
N CYS A 29 -5.26 8.73 -1.08
CA CYS A 29 -5.29 10.17 -0.79
C CYS A 29 -5.23 10.49 0.71
N TYR A 30 -5.75 9.62 1.58
CA TYR A 30 -5.60 9.76 3.02
C TYR A 30 -4.18 9.51 3.52
N VAL A 31 -3.38 8.72 2.80
CA VAL A 31 -1.93 8.65 3.04
C VAL A 31 -1.26 9.96 2.63
N ALA A 32 -1.64 10.53 1.47
CA ALA A 32 -1.11 11.82 1.03
C ALA A 32 -1.46 12.97 2.00
N ASP A 33 -2.66 12.97 2.57
CA ASP A 33 -3.13 13.94 3.57
C ASP A 33 -2.64 13.64 5.00
N GLY A 34 -1.86 12.58 5.20
CA GLY A 34 -1.31 12.20 6.52
C GLY A 34 -2.35 11.66 7.51
N ARG A 35 -3.58 11.36 7.08
CA ARG A 35 -4.60 10.73 7.93
C ARG A 35 -4.30 9.26 8.19
N PHE A 36 -3.69 8.60 7.22
CA PHE A 36 -3.21 7.22 7.34
C PHE A 36 -1.70 7.17 7.13
N ASP A 37 -1.01 6.38 7.94
CA ASP A 37 0.43 6.18 7.78
C ASP A 37 0.78 5.29 6.58
N LEU A 38 -0.12 4.33 6.27
CA LEU A 38 0.08 3.27 5.30
C LEU A 38 -1.24 2.88 4.62
N PHE A 39 -1.15 2.56 3.32
CA PHE A 39 -2.18 1.89 2.53
C PHE A 39 -1.56 0.65 1.89
N ALA A 40 -2.23 -0.50 1.98
CA ALA A 40 -1.78 -1.74 1.34
C ALA A 40 -2.96 -2.47 0.71
N HIS A 41 -2.81 -2.89 -0.55
CA HIS A 41 -3.87 -3.58 -1.28
C HIS A 41 -3.29 -4.54 -2.32
N GLN A 42 -3.96 -5.67 -2.57
CA GLN A 42 -3.49 -6.73 -3.50
C GLN A 42 -4.33 -6.87 -4.78
N PHE A 43 -5.47 -6.17 -4.85
CA PHE A 43 -6.43 -6.31 -5.94
C PHE A 43 -6.91 -4.95 -6.44
N LEU A 44 -5.99 -4.15 -6.99
CA LEU A 44 -6.34 -2.89 -7.63
C LEU A 44 -6.48 -3.05 -9.15
N TRP A 45 -7.35 -2.25 -9.73
CA TRP A 45 -7.37 -1.98 -11.16
C TRP A 45 -6.62 -0.68 -11.48
N PRO A 46 -6.18 -0.47 -12.74
CA PRO A 46 -5.41 0.73 -13.08
C PRO A 46 -6.11 2.05 -12.73
N TRP A 47 -7.44 2.11 -12.84
CA TRP A 47 -8.23 3.29 -12.48
C TRP A 47 -8.28 3.55 -10.96
N ASP A 48 -8.02 2.56 -10.12
CA ASP A 48 -8.01 2.71 -8.66
C ASP A 48 -6.71 3.35 -8.14
N ILE A 49 -5.62 3.26 -8.91
CA ILE A 49 -4.27 3.61 -8.46
C ILE A 49 -3.59 4.70 -9.28
N ALA A 50 -3.85 4.81 -10.59
CA ALA A 50 -3.10 5.69 -11.48
C ALA A 50 -3.09 7.15 -11.00
N ALA A 51 -4.25 7.78 -10.84
CA ALA A 51 -4.36 9.15 -10.35
C ALA A 51 -3.92 9.34 -8.89
N PRO A 52 -4.43 8.57 -7.91
CA PRO A 52 -4.08 8.82 -6.51
C PRO A 52 -2.63 8.48 -6.16
N SER A 53 -1.98 7.58 -6.89
CA SER A 53 -0.55 7.30 -6.71
C SER A 53 0.33 8.50 -7.10
N LEU A 54 -0.06 9.28 -8.12
CA LEU A 54 0.62 10.53 -8.43
C LEU A 54 0.49 11.52 -7.27
N ILE A 55 -0.72 11.70 -6.75
CA ILE A 55 -0.98 12.58 -5.59
C ILE A 55 -0.11 12.17 -4.39
N ALA A 56 -0.08 10.88 -4.07
CA ALA A 56 0.72 10.36 -2.97
C ALA A 56 2.23 10.61 -3.17
N ARG A 57 2.74 10.45 -4.39
CA ARG A 57 4.15 10.72 -4.72
C ARG A 57 4.51 12.19 -4.52
N GLU A 58 3.65 13.11 -4.99
CA GLU A 58 3.84 14.56 -4.80
C GLU A 58 3.79 14.97 -3.32
N ALA A 59 3.01 14.25 -2.51
CA ALA A 59 3.00 14.41 -1.05
C ALA A 59 4.22 13.77 -0.35
N GLY A 60 5.16 13.18 -1.09
CA GLY A 60 6.39 12.56 -0.56
C GLY A 60 6.24 11.10 -0.13
N ALA A 61 5.08 10.47 -0.37
CA ALA A 61 4.91 9.05 -0.12
C ALA A 61 5.63 8.19 -1.19
N ARG A 62 6.04 6.99 -0.79
CA ARG A 62 6.57 5.96 -1.71
C ARG A 62 5.45 5.01 -2.07
N VAL A 63 5.32 4.74 -3.37
CA VAL A 63 4.37 3.76 -3.91
C VAL A 63 5.18 2.55 -4.35
N VAL A 64 5.11 1.47 -3.58
CA VAL A 64 5.95 0.29 -3.76
C VAL A 64 5.13 -0.89 -4.26
N SER A 65 5.59 -1.55 -5.32
CA SER A 65 4.99 -2.78 -5.81
C SER A 65 5.28 -3.92 -4.84
N LEU A 66 4.24 -4.62 -4.39
CA LEU A 66 4.39 -5.83 -3.58
C LEU A 66 4.93 -7.02 -4.40
N LYS A 67 4.96 -6.93 -5.73
CA LYS A 67 5.52 -7.99 -6.59
C LYS A 67 7.03 -7.86 -6.76
N THR A 68 7.52 -6.63 -6.90
CA THR A 68 8.92 -6.36 -7.26
C THR A 68 9.72 -5.70 -6.13
N GLY A 69 9.05 -5.14 -5.13
CA GLY A 69 9.69 -4.28 -4.12
C GLY A 69 10.20 -2.94 -4.67
N ALA A 70 9.98 -2.67 -5.95
CA ALA A 70 10.41 -1.46 -6.62
C ALA A 70 9.28 -0.42 -6.67
N ASP A 71 9.59 0.74 -7.25
CA ASP A 71 8.62 1.79 -7.48
C ASP A 71 7.48 1.29 -8.39
N ALA A 72 6.23 1.45 -7.93
CA ALA A 72 5.08 0.88 -8.60
C ALA A 72 4.71 1.66 -9.87
N ARG A 73 4.35 0.93 -10.92
CA ARG A 73 3.77 1.54 -12.13
C ARG A 73 2.32 1.98 -11.89
N TRP A 74 1.81 2.81 -12.79
CA TRP A 74 0.43 3.33 -12.76
C TRP A 74 -0.65 2.24 -12.89
N ASP A 75 -0.29 1.02 -13.32
CA ASP A 75 -1.17 -0.14 -13.48
C ASP A 75 -0.89 -1.26 -12.45
N GLU A 76 -0.10 -0.97 -11.41
CA GLU A 76 0.25 -1.99 -10.42
C GLU A 76 -0.98 -2.43 -9.61
N ARG A 77 -1.14 -3.75 -9.49
CA ARG A 77 -2.30 -4.35 -8.80
C ARG A 77 -2.09 -4.52 -7.31
N GLN A 78 -0.83 -4.65 -6.90
CA GLN A 78 -0.43 -4.99 -5.55
C GLN A 78 0.58 -3.97 -5.04
N VAL A 79 0.15 -3.14 -4.11
CA VAL A 79 0.97 -2.02 -3.63
C VAL A 79 0.94 -1.87 -2.13
N VAL A 80 2.02 -1.29 -1.63
CA VAL A 80 2.07 -0.62 -0.33
C VAL A 80 2.49 0.82 -0.54
N ILE A 81 1.79 1.75 0.10
CA ILE A 81 1.94 3.19 -0.07
C ILE A 81 2.02 3.82 1.32
N GLY A 82 3.02 4.67 1.55
CA GLY A 82 3.24 5.32 2.84
C GLY A 82 4.49 6.18 2.81
N ASN A 83 4.86 6.77 3.95
CA ASN A 83 6.15 7.45 4.05
C ASN A 83 7.31 6.46 3.75
N PRO A 84 8.50 6.94 3.32
CA PRO A 84 9.58 6.06 2.89
C PRO A 84 10.03 5.02 3.92
N THR A 85 9.95 5.34 5.21
CA THR A 85 10.36 4.43 6.29
C THR A 85 9.33 3.32 6.49
N LEU A 86 8.06 3.68 6.61
CA LEU A 86 6.98 2.73 6.84
C LEU A 86 6.67 1.89 5.61
N ALA A 87 6.75 2.45 4.40
CA ALA A 87 6.53 1.68 3.16
C ALA A 87 7.54 0.53 3.03
N ARG A 88 8.81 0.77 3.38
CA ARG A 88 9.85 -0.29 3.42
C ARG A 88 9.57 -1.33 4.49
N ALA A 89 9.22 -0.90 5.71
CA ALA A 89 8.93 -1.82 6.81
C ALA A 89 7.71 -2.70 6.50
N ALA A 90 6.64 -2.10 5.96
CA ALA A 90 5.44 -2.81 5.56
C ALA A 90 5.69 -3.75 4.38
N PHE A 91 6.49 -3.36 3.40
CA PHE A 91 6.92 -4.28 2.32
C PHE A 91 7.60 -5.52 2.91
N ALA A 92 8.54 -5.37 3.84
CA ALA A 92 9.23 -6.51 4.46
C ALA A 92 8.30 -7.46 5.25
N LEU A 93 7.19 -6.96 5.79
CA LEU A 93 6.17 -7.77 6.46
C LEU A 93 5.26 -8.53 5.49
N LEU A 94 5.08 -7.99 4.28
CA LEU A 94 4.23 -8.54 3.22
C LEU A 94 5.01 -9.38 2.19
N ASP A 95 6.32 -9.19 2.09
CA ASP A 95 7.25 -9.87 1.19
C ASP A 95 7.77 -11.18 1.80
N ARG A 96 6.90 -12.20 1.87
CA ARG A 96 7.17 -13.65 1.97
C ARG A 96 5.90 -14.39 1.50
#